data_AF-A0A1V5W1G9-F1
#
_entry.id   AF-A0A1V5W1G9-F1
#
_cell.length_a   1.000
_cell.length_b   1.000
_cell.length_c   1.000
_cell.angle_alpha   90.00
_cell.angle_beta   90.00
_cell.angle_gamma   90.00
#
_symmetry.space_group_name_H-M   'P 1'
#
loop_
_entity.id
_entity.type
_entity.pdbx_description
1 polymer ?
#
loop_
_entity_poly.entity_id
_entity_poly.type
_entity_poly.pdbx_seq_one_letter_code
_entity_poly.pdbx_strand_id
1 'polypeptide(L)'
;MKAKSFLFIFFILIFGLNLYAYDLSNSGLELIDSGSSGEENFIILKDSNSNNIKVKFQGELPQKWVDTIAKLNKELRTWEYMKVERMEFLASNNNLEILIIPSYFTFEGTNFLPHVPGGIIFIYDYDLRYNFRVTKDDFFLRLNDRFLDEKFLCQRIKEAVDDPVTYLKRRDPEYILRKVSELEEAQIKAEKTMEDKYDRIVNALLYFENTGFLGFGNTPVSPQIIKRVIELRKDNPDLTKEKIKQQLESENIKVKDKEIKLILNIFYNEFD
;
A
#
# COMPACT_ATOMS: atom_id res chain seq x y z
N MET A 1 -35.61 53.95 -15.23
CA MET A 1 -34.40 54.80 -15.10
C MET A 1 -33.86 54.68 -13.68
N LYS A 2 -32.52 54.66 -13.54
CA LYS A 2 -31.70 54.37 -12.34
C LYS A 2 -31.26 52.91 -12.19
N ALA A 3 -30.35 52.50 -13.05
CA ALA A 3 -29.40 51.42 -12.71
C ALA A 3 -28.33 52.02 -11.77
N LYS A 4 -28.19 51.45 -10.58
CA LYS A 4 -27.06 51.72 -9.68
C LYS A 4 -25.92 50.79 -10.10
N SER A 5 -24.90 51.33 -10.75
CA SER A 5 -23.63 50.62 -10.94
C SER A 5 -22.96 50.47 -9.58
N PHE A 6 -22.83 49.22 -9.13
CA PHE A 6 -22.00 48.85 -8.01
C PHE A 6 -20.57 48.74 -8.54
N LEU A 7 -19.74 49.75 -8.26
CA LEU A 7 -18.32 49.76 -8.60
C LEU A 7 -17.59 48.85 -7.61
N PHE A 8 -17.36 47.59 -7.97
CA PHE A 8 -16.51 46.68 -7.19
C PHE A 8 -15.06 47.00 -7.54
N ILE A 9 -14.40 47.79 -6.71
CA ILE A 9 -12.95 48.04 -6.80
C ILE A 9 -12.26 46.76 -6.36
N PHE A 10 -11.68 46.03 -7.31
CA PHE A 10 -10.82 44.89 -7.04
C PHE A 10 -9.46 45.43 -6.58
N PHE A 11 -9.18 45.35 -5.29
CA PHE A 11 -7.89 45.70 -4.70
C PHE A 11 -6.89 44.60 -5.09
N ILE A 12 -6.16 44.80 -6.19
CA ILE A 12 -5.01 43.97 -6.55
C ILE A 12 -3.90 44.31 -5.55
N LEU A 13 -3.78 43.50 -4.50
CA LEU A 13 -2.59 43.47 -3.64
C LEU A 13 -1.44 42.90 -4.49
N ILE A 14 -0.75 43.80 -5.19
CA ILE A 14 0.56 43.52 -5.79
C ILE A 14 1.52 43.33 -4.61
N PHE A 15 1.63 42.10 -4.10
CA PHE A 15 2.84 41.67 -3.42
C PHE A 15 3.94 41.68 -4.48
N GLY A 16 4.58 42.83 -4.64
CA GLY A 16 5.78 42.98 -5.45
C GLY A 16 6.86 42.13 -4.81
N LEU A 17 6.95 40.87 -5.21
CA LEU A 17 8.20 40.14 -5.13
C LEU A 17 9.22 41.02 -5.88
N ASN A 18 10.25 41.50 -5.18
CA ASN A 18 11.39 42.17 -5.79
C ASN A 18 12.16 41.14 -6.65
N LEU A 19 11.55 40.68 -7.74
CA LEU A 19 12.03 39.63 -8.64
C LEU A 19 13.25 40.07 -9.47
N TYR A 20 13.59 41.36 -9.42
CA TYR A 20 14.78 41.95 -10.03
C TYR A 20 16.06 41.76 -9.20
N ALA A 21 15.99 41.14 -8.02
CA ALA A 21 17.15 40.94 -7.14
C ALA A 21 17.91 39.63 -7.40
N TYR A 22 17.34 38.68 -8.15
CA TYR A 22 18.02 37.43 -8.47
C TYR A 22 18.93 37.62 -9.69
N ASP A 23 20.23 37.33 -9.54
CA ASP A 23 21.18 37.33 -10.65
C ASP A 23 20.99 36.07 -11.50
N LEU A 24 19.92 36.08 -12.30
CA LEU A 24 19.61 35.02 -13.24
C LEU A 24 20.52 35.07 -14.47
N SER A 25 21.05 36.26 -14.80
CA SER A 25 21.96 36.50 -15.93
C SER A 25 23.17 35.56 -15.95
N ASN A 26 23.77 35.30 -14.78
CA ASN A 26 24.95 34.44 -14.67
C ASN A 26 24.63 32.94 -14.62
N SER A 27 23.37 32.57 -14.42
CA SER A 27 22.95 31.16 -14.29
C SER A 27 22.47 30.51 -15.60
N GLY A 28 22.31 31.30 -16.67
CA GLY A 28 21.77 30.82 -17.95
C GLY A 28 20.29 30.46 -17.89
N LEU A 29 19.56 31.01 -16.91
CA LEU A 29 18.13 30.83 -16.70
C LEU A 29 17.40 32.14 -16.97
N GLU A 30 16.21 32.05 -17.57
CA GLU A 30 15.34 33.19 -17.85
C GLU A 30 14.02 33.05 -17.07
N LEU A 31 13.57 34.09 -16.40
CA LEU A 31 12.28 34.08 -15.72
C LEU A 31 11.14 34.20 -16.75
N ILE A 32 10.26 33.20 -16.81
CA ILE A 32 9.08 33.20 -17.68
C ILE A 32 7.85 33.70 -16.93
N ASP A 33 7.63 33.20 -15.72
CA ASP A 33 6.42 33.43 -14.94
C ASP A 33 6.73 33.36 -13.45
N SER A 34 5.88 33.99 -12.65
CA SER A 34 5.99 34.00 -11.19
C SER A 34 4.64 34.22 -10.56
N GLY A 35 4.46 33.70 -9.35
CA GLY A 35 3.24 33.94 -8.61
C GLY A 35 3.31 33.42 -7.19
N SER A 36 2.15 33.41 -6.55
CA SER A 36 1.96 32.90 -5.20
C SER A 36 0.69 32.06 -5.14
N SER A 37 0.74 30.99 -4.34
CA SER A 37 -0.35 30.07 -4.07
C SER A 37 -0.42 29.80 -2.56
N GLY A 38 -1.21 30.60 -1.85
CA GLY A 38 -1.28 30.53 -0.38
C GLY A 38 -0.03 31.14 0.26
N GLU A 39 0.67 30.33 1.06
CA GLU A 39 1.95 30.73 1.69
C GLU A 39 3.17 30.39 0.82
N GLU A 40 2.98 29.71 -0.31
CA GLU A 40 4.04 29.31 -1.23
C GLU A 40 4.15 30.29 -2.40
N ASN A 41 5.38 30.71 -2.69
CA ASN A 41 5.72 31.43 -3.92
C ASN A 41 6.22 30.43 -4.96
N PHE A 42 6.04 30.76 -6.24
CA PHE A 42 6.62 30.00 -7.34
C PHE A 42 7.22 30.91 -8.41
N ILE A 43 8.23 30.39 -9.09
CA ILE A 43 8.78 30.93 -10.32
C ILE A 43 8.87 29.82 -11.36
N ILE A 44 8.68 30.18 -12.62
CA ILE A 44 8.92 29.32 -13.79
C ILE A 44 10.11 29.90 -14.54
N LEU A 45 11.18 29.12 -14.61
CA LEU A 45 12.41 29.47 -15.30
C LEU A 45 12.52 28.70 -16.61
N LYS A 46 13.18 29.29 -17.60
CA LYS A 46 13.57 28.66 -18.86
C LYS A 46 15.07 28.47 -18.88
N ASP A 47 15.53 27.30 -19.29
CA ASP A 47 16.95 27.13 -19.65
C ASP A 47 17.23 27.50 -21.11
N SER A 48 18.51 27.53 -21.50
CA SER A 48 18.94 27.81 -22.87
C SER A 48 18.42 26.84 -23.92
N ASN A 49 17.97 25.65 -23.52
CA ASN A 49 17.39 24.63 -24.38
C ASN A 49 15.86 24.70 -24.41
N SER A 50 15.26 25.77 -23.88
CA SER A 50 13.83 25.97 -23.77
C SER A 50 13.08 24.99 -22.87
N ASN A 51 13.76 24.33 -21.93
CA ASN A 51 13.08 23.54 -20.91
C ASN A 51 12.55 24.44 -19.80
N ASN A 52 11.32 24.14 -19.36
CA ASN A 52 10.73 24.81 -18.22
C ASN A 52 11.16 24.14 -16.90
N ILE A 53 11.46 24.97 -15.91
CA ILE A 53 11.84 24.58 -14.56
C ILE A 53 10.90 25.30 -13.61
N LYS A 54 10.16 24.55 -12.80
CA LYS A 54 9.31 25.14 -11.77
C LYS A 54 10.05 25.14 -10.44
N VAL A 55 10.15 26.29 -9.79
CA VAL A 55 10.73 26.41 -8.44
C VAL A 55 9.66 26.95 -7.50
N LYS A 56 9.42 26.24 -6.40
CA LYS A 56 8.53 26.64 -5.31
C LYS A 56 9.35 26.93 -4.07
N PHE A 57 8.94 27.91 -3.28
CA PHE A 57 9.63 28.31 -2.06
C PHE A 57 8.70 29.09 -1.12
N GLN A 58 9.05 29.12 0.16
CA GLN A 58 8.39 29.96 1.15
C GLN A 58 9.30 31.13 1.53
N GLY A 59 8.75 32.34 1.61
CA GLY A 59 9.53 33.54 1.90
C GLY A 59 10.42 33.96 0.73
N GLU A 60 11.70 34.18 1.02
CA GLU A 60 12.74 34.56 0.04
C GLU A 60 13.48 33.30 -0.44
N LEU A 61 13.82 33.24 -1.74
CA LEU A 61 14.68 32.20 -2.30
C LEU A 61 16.15 32.62 -2.20
N PRO A 62 17.00 32.00 -1.37
CA PRO A 62 18.43 32.32 -1.33
C PRO A 62 19.14 32.18 -2.68
N GLN A 63 20.05 33.11 -3.02
CA GLN A 63 20.84 33.03 -4.26
C GLN A 63 21.62 31.72 -4.39
N LYS A 64 22.11 31.14 -3.28
CA LYS A 64 22.75 29.80 -3.26
C LYS A 64 21.88 28.72 -3.92
N TRP A 65 20.55 28.81 -3.78
CA TRP A 65 19.64 27.84 -4.36
C TRP A 65 19.43 28.09 -5.84
N VAL A 66 19.42 29.34 -6.30
CA VAL A 66 19.39 29.67 -7.74
C VAL A 66 20.58 29.03 -8.46
N ASP A 67 21.79 29.21 -7.92
CA ASP A 67 23.01 28.65 -8.50
C ASP A 67 23.00 27.10 -8.48
N THR A 68 22.52 26.53 -7.37
CA THR A 68 22.39 25.08 -7.21
C THR A 68 21.36 24.49 -8.19
N ILE A 69 20.21 25.16 -8.36
CA ILE A 69 19.14 24.76 -9.30
C ILE A 69 19.68 24.76 -10.73
N ALA A 70 20.39 25.82 -11.13
CA ALA A 70 20.98 25.91 -12.46
C ALA A 70 22.00 24.78 -12.72
N LYS A 71 22.88 24.52 -11.75
CA LYS A 71 23.84 23.42 -11.80
C LYS A 71 23.14 22.06 -11.94
N LEU A 72 22.20 21.75 -11.04
CA LEU A 72 21.52 20.46 -11.02
C LEU A 72 20.64 20.27 -12.26
N ASN A 73 19.93 21.30 -12.73
CA ASN A 73 19.16 21.22 -13.98
C ASN A 73 20.05 20.82 -15.16
N LYS A 74 21.25 21.42 -15.26
CA LYS A 74 22.20 21.07 -16.31
C LYS A 74 22.69 19.64 -16.16
N GLU A 75 23.15 19.25 -14.97
CA GLU A 75 23.70 17.90 -14.72
C GLU A 75 22.66 16.79 -14.96
N LEU A 76 21.48 16.91 -14.36
CA LEU A 76 20.41 15.91 -14.44
C LEU A 76 19.86 15.72 -15.86
N ARG A 77 19.93 16.74 -16.73
CA ARG A 77 19.50 16.63 -18.13
C ARG A 77 20.52 15.96 -19.04
N THR A 78 21.76 15.76 -18.59
CA THR A 78 22.78 15.03 -19.36
C THR A 78 22.70 13.52 -19.24
N TRP A 79 21.80 13.03 -18.37
CA TRP A 79 21.59 11.62 -18.07
C TRP A 79 21.24 10.79 -19.31
N GLU A 80 21.85 9.62 -19.43
CA GLU A 80 21.77 8.73 -20.59
C GLU A 80 20.50 7.87 -20.55
N TYR A 81 20.29 7.19 -19.43
CA TYR A 81 19.26 6.18 -19.21
C TYR A 81 17.92 6.80 -18.81
N MET A 82 17.93 7.98 -18.19
CA MET A 82 16.73 8.74 -17.85
C MET A 82 16.70 10.11 -18.55
N LYS A 83 15.64 10.37 -19.31
CA LYS A 83 15.38 11.71 -19.89
C LYS A 83 14.30 12.41 -19.10
N VAL A 84 14.60 13.64 -18.67
CA VAL A 84 13.71 14.45 -17.84
C VAL A 84 12.64 15.12 -18.69
N GLU A 85 11.37 14.82 -18.41
CA GLU A 85 10.23 15.53 -18.98
C GLU A 85 9.94 16.80 -18.19
N ARG A 86 9.78 16.64 -16.88
CA ARG A 86 9.45 17.72 -15.94
C ARG A 86 10.36 17.66 -14.73
N MET A 87 10.83 18.83 -14.31
CA MET A 87 11.64 19.02 -13.12
C MET A 87 11.01 20.12 -12.26
N GLU A 88 10.66 19.78 -11.03
CA GLU A 88 10.18 20.75 -10.04
C GLU A 88 11.15 20.80 -8.86
N PHE A 89 11.46 22.01 -8.41
CA PHE A 89 12.28 22.26 -7.24
C PHE A 89 11.41 22.82 -6.12
N LEU A 90 11.61 22.35 -4.91
CA LEU A 90 11.02 22.90 -3.70
C LEU A 90 12.16 23.32 -2.77
N ALA A 91 12.38 24.63 -2.69
CA ALA A 91 13.43 25.21 -1.88
C ALA A 91 12.89 25.54 -0.48
N SER A 92 13.57 24.99 0.53
CA SER A 92 13.38 25.33 1.94
C SER A 92 14.61 26.06 2.48
N ASN A 93 14.58 26.47 3.75
CA ASN A 93 15.71 27.14 4.39
C ASN A 93 17.00 26.29 4.37
N ASN A 94 16.85 24.97 4.55
CA ASN A 94 17.98 24.06 4.80
C ASN A 94 18.25 23.07 3.66
N ASN A 95 17.27 22.81 2.80
CA ASN A 95 17.40 21.82 1.74
C ASN A 95 16.67 22.26 0.46
N LEU A 96 16.96 21.56 -0.62
CA LEU A 96 16.33 21.67 -1.91
C LEU A 96 15.81 20.28 -2.30
N GLU A 97 14.49 20.13 -2.40
CA GLU A 97 13.88 18.92 -2.94
C GLU A 97 13.68 19.06 -4.45
N ILE A 98 13.84 17.96 -5.17
CA ILE A 98 13.82 17.92 -6.64
C ILE A 98 12.93 16.76 -7.05
N LEU A 99 11.79 17.06 -7.66
CA LEU A 99 10.93 16.08 -8.28
C LEU A 99 11.26 15.99 -9.77
N ILE A 100 11.68 14.81 -10.20
CA ILE A 100 11.92 14.48 -11.61
C ILE A 100 10.81 13.55 -12.10
N ILE A 101 10.10 13.98 -13.13
CA ILE A 101 9.22 13.13 -13.92
C ILE A 101 9.93 12.81 -15.24
N PRO A 102 10.29 11.55 -15.49
CA PRO A 102 10.97 11.16 -16.73
C PRO A 102 10.00 10.93 -17.90
N SER A 103 10.40 11.32 -19.11
CA SER A 103 9.72 10.94 -20.36
C SER A 103 10.23 9.60 -20.91
N TYR A 104 11.46 9.26 -20.55
CA TYR A 104 12.12 8.01 -20.92
C TYR A 104 12.95 7.55 -19.74
N PHE A 105 12.83 6.27 -19.39
CA PHE A 105 13.66 5.68 -18.35
C PHE A 105 13.89 4.20 -18.61
N THR A 106 15.03 3.86 -19.20
CA THR A 106 15.35 2.47 -19.56
C THR A 106 16.82 2.17 -19.35
N PHE A 107 17.10 1.04 -18.72
CA PHE A 107 18.44 0.59 -18.41
C PHE A 107 18.53 -0.93 -18.59
N GLU A 108 19.56 -1.41 -19.28
CA GLU A 108 19.80 -2.84 -19.53
C GLU A 108 18.56 -3.59 -20.07
N GLY A 109 17.78 -2.95 -20.95
CA GLY A 109 16.58 -3.52 -21.56
C GLY A 109 15.31 -3.48 -20.69
N THR A 110 15.39 -3.02 -19.43
CA THR A 110 14.21 -2.85 -18.56
C THR A 110 13.70 -1.42 -18.63
N ASN A 111 12.41 -1.25 -18.94
CA ASN A 111 11.72 0.05 -18.86
C ASN A 111 11.24 0.31 -17.42
N PHE A 112 11.75 1.35 -16.77
CA PHE A 112 11.40 1.71 -15.40
C PHE A 112 10.21 2.66 -15.29
N LEU A 113 9.75 3.31 -16.36
CA LEU A 113 8.61 4.25 -16.29
C LEU A 113 7.38 3.68 -15.58
N PRO A 114 6.93 2.44 -15.85
CA PRO A 114 5.77 1.86 -15.17
C PRO A 114 6.00 1.59 -13.67
N HIS A 115 7.26 1.56 -13.25
CA HIS A 115 7.69 1.19 -11.90
C HIS A 115 7.94 2.40 -11.00
N VAL A 116 7.94 3.63 -11.53
CA VAL A 116 8.11 4.88 -10.75
C VAL A 116 6.97 5.88 -11.03
N PRO A 117 5.74 5.57 -10.61
CA PRO A 117 4.54 6.35 -10.98
C PRO A 117 4.53 7.78 -10.40
N GLY A 118 5.21 8.02 -9.27
CA GLY A 118 5.33 9.33 -8.65
C GLY A 118 6.53 10.15 -9.14
N GLY A 119 7.31 9.60 -10.08
CA GLY A 119 8.63 10.13 -10.42
C GLY A 119 9.69 9.84 -9.35
N ILE A 120 10.81 10.54 -9.46
CA ILE A 120 11.97 10.38 -8.59
C ILE A 120 12.16 11.66 -7.81
N ILE A 121 12.21 11.53 -6.48
CA ILE A 121 12.47 12.65 -5.57
C ILE A 121 13.93 12.58 -5.14
N PHE A 122 14.64 13.69 -5.32
CA PHE A 122 15.94 13.94 -4.72
C PHE A 122 15.85 15.01 -3.65
N ILE A 123 16.77 14.96 -2.70
CA ILE A 123 16.94 15.93 -1.63
C ILE A 123 18.41 16.34 -1.62
N TYR A 124 18.65 17.64 -1.63
CA TYR A 124 19.98 18.25 -1.58
C TYR A 124 20.09 19.18 -0.36
N ASP A 125 20.92 18.81 0.60
CA ASP A 125 21.28 19.63 1.78
C ASP A 125 22.80 19.76 1.98
N TYR A 126 23.58 18.92 1.31
CA TYR A 126 25.04 19.03 1.11
C TYR A 126 25.48 18.02 0.04
N ASP A 127 24.98 16.80 0.15
CA ASP A 127 25.03 15.74 -0.85
C ASP A 127 23.64 15.52 -1.47
N LEU A 128 23.63 14.94 -2.67
CA LEU A 128 22.39 14.56 -3.33
C LEU A 128 21.96 13.18 -2.83
N ARG A 129 20.74 13.06 -2.34
CA ARG A 129 20.13 11.80 -1.90
C ARG A 129 18.83 11.60 -2.65
N TYR A 130 18.42 10.36 -2.87
CA TYR A 130 17.13 10.04 -3.49
C TYR A 130 16.20 9.39 -2.47
N ASN A 131 14.90 9.64 -2.60
CA ASN A 131 13.89 9.09 -1.70
C ASN A 131 12.56 8.94 -2.42
N PHE A 132 12.34 7.80 -3.08
CA PHE A 132 11.15 7.57 -3.89
C PHE A 132 10.67 6.12 -3.76
N ARG A 133 9.49 5.86 -4.35
CA ARG A 133 8.88 4.54 -4.36
C ARG A 133 9.02 3.89 -5.72
N VAL A 134 9.38 2.61 -5.71
CA VAL A 134 9.33 1.70 -6.85
C VAL A 134 8.18 0.73 -6.64
N THR A 135 7.39 0.49 -7.69
CA THR A 135 6.24 -0.41 -7.66
C THR A 135 6.39 -1.52 -8.68
N LYS A 136 6.20 -2.77 -8.23
CA LYS A 136 6.22 -3.96 -9.08
C LYS A 136 5.19 -4.95 -8.55
N ASP A 137 4.21 -5.27 -9.39
CA ASP A 137 3.08 -6.13 -9.00
C ASP A 137 2.42 -5.60 -7.72
N ASP A 138 2.35 -6.39 -6.64
CA ASP A 138 1.79 -5.96 -5.34
C ASP A 138 2.83 -5.34 -4.39
N PHE A 139 4.08 -5.14 -4.84
CA PHE A 139 5.16 -4.62 -4.01
C PHE A 139 5.34 -3.11 -4.15
N PHE A 140 5.47 -2.44 -3.00
CA PHE A 140 5.79 -1.02 -2.88
C PHE A 140 7.10 -0.86 -2.11
N LEU A 141 8.19 -0.59 -2.84
CA LEU A 141 9.55 -0.53 -2.29
C LEU A 141 10.00 0.91 -2.15
N ARG A 142 10.53 1.28 -0.98
CA ARG A 142 11.16 2.59 -0.79
C ARG A 142 12.65 2.50 -1.12
N LEU A 143 13.08 3.30 -2.08
CA LEU A 143 14.48 3.51 -2.40
C LEU A 143 14.92 4.81 -1.75
N ASN A 144 15.79 4.70 -0.75
CA ASN A 144 16.34 5.82 -0.01
C ASN A 144 17.83 5.60 0.21
N ASP A 145 18.66 6.41 -0.45
CA ASP A 145 20.12 6.31 -0.35
C ASP A 145 20.79 7.59 -0.86
N ARG A 146 22.11 7.65 -0.70
CA ARG A 146 22.92 8.68 -1.35
C ARG A 146 23.00 8.45 -2.86
N PHE A 147 22.86 9.53 -3.63
CA PHE A 147 23.10 9.49 -5.07
C PHE A 147 24.60 9.49 -5.34
N LEU A 148 25.08 8.47 -6.03
CA LEU A 148 26.48 8.36 -6.47
C LEU A 148 26.58 8.79 -7.93
N ASP A 149 25.87 8.07 -8.79
CA ASP A 149 25.75 8.36 -10.21
C ASP A 149 24.47 7.74 -10.79
N GLU A 150 24.15 8.09 -12.03
CA GLU A 150 22.95 7.62 -12.73
C GLU A 150 22.93 6.10 -12.89
N LYS A 151 24.07 5.50 -13.23
CA LYS A 151 24.16 4.05 -13.46
C LYS A 151 23.90 3.28 -12.17
N PHE A 152 24.48 3.71 -11.06
CA PHE A 152 24.25 3.14 -9.74
C PHE A 152 22.77 3.25 -9.35
N LEU A 153 22.15 4.41 -9.54
CA LEU A 153 20.70 4.58 -9.32
C LEU A 153 19.89 3.57 -10.15
N CYS A 154 20.21 3.41 -11.44
CA CYS A 154 19.55 2.46 -12.32
C CYS A 154 19.73 1.01 -11.85
N GLN A 155 20.94 0.64 -11.40
CA GLN A 155 21.21 -0.68 -10.83
C GLN A 155 20.37 -0.93 -9.57
N ARG A 156 20.24 0.06 -8.67
CA ARG A 156 19.42 -0.05 -7.46
C ARG A 156 17.94 -0.24 -7.79
N ILE A 157 17.42 0.47 -8.80
CA ILE A 157 16.04 0.29 -9.28
C ILE A 157 15.88 -1.09 -9.91
N LYS A 158 16.83 -1.52 -10.75
CA LYS A 158 16.82 -2.83 -11.39
C LYS A 158 16.75 -3.96 -10.36
N GLU A 159 17.58 -3.93 -9.33
CA GLU A 159 17.53 -4.91 -8.23
C GLU A 159 16.15 -4.96 -7.56
N ALA A 160 15.52 -3.80 -7.35
CA ALA A 160 14.19 -3.70 -6.74
C ALA A 160 13.08 -4.22 -7.66
N VAL A 161 13.23 -4.09 -8.98
CA VAL A 161 12.25 -4.52 -9.99
C VAL A 161 12.40 -6.00 -10.34
N ASP A 162 13.64 -6.49 -10.46
CA ASP A 162 13.94 -7.86 -10.89
C ASP A 162 13.64 -8.89 -9.79
N ASP A 163 13.91 -8.56 -8.52
CA ASP A 163 13.58 -9.41 -7.36
C ASP A 163 13.12 -8.58 -6.15
N PRO A 164 11.86 -8.11 -6.15
CA PRO A 164 11.33 -7.27 -5.08
C PRO A 164 11.31 -7.97 -3.72
N VAL A 165 11.17 -9.29 -3.69
CA VAL A 165 11.11 -10.08 -2.45
C VAL A 165 12.49 -10.15 -1.79
N THR A 166 13.53 -10.47 -2.55
CA THR A 166 14.89 -10.50 -2.01
C THR A 166 15.36 -9.10 -1.65
N TYR A 167 14.99 -8.09 -2.43
CA TYR A 167 15.26 -6.69 -2.10
C TYR A 167 14.68 -6.31 -0.73
N LEU A 168 13.41 -6.65 -0.47
CA LEU A 168 12.75 -6.45 0.82
C LEU A 168 13.44 -7.20 1.95
N LYS A 169 13.70 -8.50 1.78
CA LYS A 169 14.35 -9.34 2.81
C LYS A 169 15.70 -8.77 3.28
N ARG A 170 16.45 -8.13 2.38
CA ARG A 170 17.75 -7.52 2.71
C ARG A 170 17.63 -6.18 3.43
N ARG A 171 16.51 -5.45 3.28
CA ARG A 171 16.42 -4.04 3.70
C ARG A 171 15.29 -3.73 4.68
N ASP A 172 14.30 -4.61 4.88
CA ASP A 172 13.17 -4.34 5.77
C ASP A 172 12.56 -5.61 6.42
N PRO A 173 13.01 -5.99 7.63
CA PRO A 173 12.42 -7.08 8.40
C PRO A 173 10.99 -6.79 8.90
N GLU A 174 10.66 -5.53 9.16
CA GLU A 174 9.36 -5.14 9.74
C GLU A 174 8.23 -5.26 8.72
N TYR A 175 8.48 -4.96 7.45
CA TYR A 175 7.51 -5.18 6.38
C TYR A 175 7.09 -6.65 6.27
N ILE A 176 8.06 -7.58 6.39
CA ILE A 176 7.77 -9.01 6.36
C ILE A 176 6.92 -9.41 7.56
N LEU A 177 7.27 -8.95 8.77
CA LEU A 177 6.48 -9.23 9.97
C LEU A 177 5.04 -8.76 9.83
N ARG A 178 4.82 -7.54 9.32
CA ARG A 178 3.47 -7.02 9.08
C ARG A 178 2.71 -7.89 8.06
N LYS A 179 3.33 -8.28 6.95
CA LYS A 179 2.67 -9.12 5.94
C LYS A 179 2.38 -10.53 6.45
N VAL A 180 3.25 -11.10 7.28
CA VAL A 180 3.01 -12.37 7.97
C VAL A 180 1.80 -12.25 8.88
N SER A 181 1.73 -11.21 9.73
CA SER A 181 0.58 -10.99 10.60
C SER A 181 -0.73 -10.79 9.82
N GLU A 182 -0.72 -10.03 8.72
CA GLU A 182 -1.90 -9.87 7.85
C GLU A 182 -2.38 -11.20 7.26
N LEU A 183 -1.44 -12.07 6.85
CA LEU A 183 -1.76 -13.39 6.30
C LEU A 183 -2.28 -14.34 7.38
N GLU A 184 -1.71 -14.33 8.58
CA GLU A 184 -2.18 -15.10 9.73
C GLU A 184 -3.62 -14.71 10.10
N GLU A 185 -3.91 -13.42 10.18
CA GLU A 185 -5.28 -12.93 10.45
C GLU A 185 -6.27 -13.35 9.36
N ALA A 186 -5.87 -13.26 8.09
CA ALA A 186 -6.71 -13.69 6.96
C ALA A 186 -6.97 -15.20 7.00
N GLN A 187 -5.96 -16.00 7.35
CA GLN A 187 -6.09 -17.45 7.50
C GLN A 187 -7.04 -17.82 8.64
N ILE A 188 -6.86 -17.23 9.82
CA ILE A 188 -7.75 -17.47 10.98
C ILE A 188 -9.20 -17.14 10.62
N LYS A 189 -9.43 -16.02 9.91
CA LYS A 189 -10.77 -15.63 9.46
C LYS A 189 -11.35 -16.62 8.45
N ALA A 190 -10.54 -17.11 7.52
CA ALA A 190 -10.95 -18.10 6.53
C ALA A 190 -11.31 -19.44 7.18
N GLU A 191 -10.46 -19.94 8.10
CA GLU A 191 -10.69 -21.16 8.86
C GLU A 191 -11.98 -21.08 9.67
N LYS A 192 -12.19 -19.99 10.43
CA LYS A 192 -13.43 -19.77 11.17
C LYS A 192 -14.67 -19.73 10.27
N THR A 193 -14.57 -19.08 9.11
CA THR A 193 -15.68 -19.01 8.15
C THR A 193 -16.00 -20.40 7.56
N MET A 194 -14.98 -21.23 7.35
CA MET A 194 -15.16 -22.60 6.88
C MET A 194 -15.76 -23.49 7.97
N GLU A 195 -15.28 -23.38 9.21
CA GLU A 195 -15.83 -24.08 10.38
C GLU A 195 -17.33 -23.75 10.58
N ASP A 196 -17.69 -22.45 10.56
CA ASP A 196 -19.08 -22.00 10.66
C ASP A 196 -19.98 -22.57 9.54
N LYS A 197 -19.46 -22.67 8.31
CA LYS A 197 -20.20 -23.26 7.17
C LYS A 197 -20.36 -24.76 7.32
N TYR A 198 -19.30 -25.45 7.73
CA TYR A 198 -19.31 -26.88 7.98
C TYR A 198 -20.33 -27.24 9.07
N ASP A 199 -20.30 -26.53 10.20
CA ASP A 199 -21.24 -26.72 11.31
C ASP A 199 -22.68 -26.52 10.87
N ARG A 200 -22.97 -25.51 10.02
CA ARG A 200 -24.32 -25.29 9.48
C ARG A 200 -24.78 -26.45 8.60
N ILE A 201 -23.90 -26.97 7.74
CA ILE A 201 -24.21 -28.11 6.86
C ILE A 201 -24.46 -29.36 7.70
N VAL A 202 -23.60 -29.65 8.67
CA VAL A 202 -23.74 -30.82 9.53
C VAL A 202 -25.00 -30.74 10.38
N ASN A 203 -25.29 -29.58 10.99
CA ASN A 203 -26.52 -29.38 11.75
C ASN A 203 -27.77 -29.51 10.88
N ALA A 204 -27.73 -29.01 9.64
CA ALA A 204 -28.81 -29.20 8.68
C ALA A 204 -29.00 -30.67 8.34
N LEU A 205 -27.93 -31.42 8.08
CA LEU A 205 -27.98 -32.85 7.77
C LEU A 205 -28.53 -33.66 8.95
N LEU A 206 -28.03 -33.40 10.16
CA LEU A 206 -28.54 -34.01 11.40
C LEU A 206 -30.04 -33.71 11.59
N TYR A 207 -30.49 -32.49 11.33
CA TYR A 207 -31.90 -32.13 11.41
C TYR A 207 -32.73 -32.87 10.36
N PHE A 208 -32.30 -32.91 9.10
CA PHE A 208 -33.03 -33.57 8.02
C PHE A 208 -33.18 -35.08 8.24
N GLU A 209 -32.14 -35.74 8.75
CA GLU A 209 -32.13 -37.18 9.01
C GLU A 209 -32.79 -37.57 10.34
N ASN A 210 -32.92 -36.63 11.28
CA ASN A 210 -33.57 -36.88 12.57
C ASN A 210 -35.11 -36.76 12.51
N THR A 211 -35.69 -37.66 11.71
CA THR A 211 -37.14 -37.83 11.51
C THR A 211 -37.85 -38.45 12.72
N GLY A 212 -39.11 -38.09 12.95
CA GLY A 212 -39.97 -38.72 13.96
C GLY A 212 -40.28 -40.21 13.67
N PHE A 213 -40.74 -40.94 14.69
CA PHE A 213 -41.03 -42.39 14.62
C PHE A 213 -42.03 -42.80 13.52
N LEU A 214 -42.93 -41.89 13.12
CA LEU A 214 -43.90 -42.10 12.03
C LEU A 214 -43.53 -41.32 10.75
N GLY A 215 -42.30 -40.80 10.64
CA GLY A 215 -41.87 -39.93 9.54
C GLY A 215 -42.43 -38.50 9.58
N PHE A 216 -43.26 -38.16 10.58
CA PHE A 216 -43.78 -36.81 10.77
C PHE A 216 -42.80 -35.95 11.58
N GLY A 217 -42.34 -34.87 10.95
CA GLY A 217 -41.54 -33.82 11.58
C GLY A 217 -40.08 -34.21 11.83
N ASN A 218 -39.23 -33.20 11.76
CA ASN A 218 -37.80 -33.29 12.06
C ASN A 218 -37.50 -32.56 13.37
N THR A 219 -36.67 -33.17 14.21
CA THR A 219 -36.25 -32.57 15.48
C THR A 219 -34.76 -32.25 15.48
N PRO A 220 -34.35 -31.05 15.94
CA PRO A 220 -32.93 -30.73 16.04
C PRO A 220 -32.25 -31.63 17.08
N VAL A 221 -31.04 -32.09 16.76
CA VAL A 221 -30.15 -32.72 17.75
C VAL A 221 -29.49 -31.59 18.55
N SER A 222 -29.48 -31.72 19.88
CA SER A 222 -28.90 -30.67 20.75
C SER A 222 -27.40 -30.48 20.47
N PRO A 223 -26.91 -29.22 20.33
CA PRO A 223 -25.48 -28.93 20.17
C PRO A 223 -24.61 -29.52 21.28
N GLN A 224 -25.13 -29.60 22.51
CA GLN A 224 -24.42 -30.19 23.64
C GLN A 224 -24.16 -31.69 23.45
N ILE A 225 -25.12 -32.41 22.82
CA ILE A 225 -24.99 -33.84 22.53
C ILE A 225 -23.95 -34.03 21.42
N ILE A 226 -24.05 -33.27 20.32
CA ILE A 226 -23.13 -33.34 19.18
C ILE A 226 -21.69 -33.14 19.66
N LYS A 227 -21.44 -32.03 20.38
CA LYS A 227 -20.12 -31.70 20.91
C LYS A 227 -19.57 -32.82 21.79
N ARG A 228 -20.38 -33.33 22.72
CA ARG A 228 -19.90 -34.32 23.69
C ARG A 228 -19.62 -35.68 23.06
N VAL A 229 -20.43 -36.12 22.09
CA VAL A 229 -20.17 -37.36 21.35
C VAL A 229 -18.86 -37.27 20.57
N ILE A 230 -18.59 -36.13 19.91
CA ILE A 230 -17.35 -35.89 19.17
C ILE A 230 -16.14 -35.90 20.12
N GLU A 231 -16.24 -35.25 21.28
CA GLU A 231 -15.18 -35.27 22.31
C GLU A 231 -14.87 -36.70 22.78
N LEU A 232 -15.91 -37.47 23.12
CA LEU A 232 -15.73 -38.85 23.59
C LEU A 232 -15.06 -39.75 22.54
N ARG A 233 -15.43 -39.59 21.26
CA ARG A 233 -14.81 -40.31 20.14
C ARG A 233 -13.40 -39.82 19.81
N LYS A 234 -13.11 -38.54 20.03
CA LYS A 234 -11.76 -37.99 19.88
C LYS A 234 -10.81 -38.57 20.92
N ASP A 235 -11.28 -38.72 22.16
CA ASP A 235 -10.49 -39.30 23.25
C ASP A 235 -10.37 -40.83 23.15
N ASN A 236 -11.41 -41.51 22.63
CA ASN A 236 -11.39 -42.94 22.39
C ASN A 236 -12.12 -43.31 21.08
N PRO A 237 -11.36 -43.52 19.98
CA PRO A 237 -11.93 -43.80 18.67
C PRO A 237 -12.75 -45.09 18.57
N ASP A 238 -12.65 -46.03 19.51
CA ASP A 238 -13.36 -47.33 19.48
C ASP A 238 -14.58 -47.37 20.43
N LEU A 239 -14.99 -46.22 20.99
CA LEU A 239 -16.10 -46.17 21.94
C LEU A 239 -17.43 -46.56 21.26
N THR A 240 -18.06 -47.65 21.70
CA THR A 240 -19.34 -48.08 21.13
C THR A 240 -20.49 -47.13 21.49
N LYS A 241 -21.55 -47.11 20.68
CA LYS A 241 -22.77 -46.33 20.91
C LYS A 241 -23.32 -46.51 22.33
N GLU A 242 -23.31 -47.73 22.87
CA GLU A 242 -23.82 -48.06 24.19
C GLU A 242 -22.99 -47.40 25.29
N LYS A 243 -21.66 -47.39 25.14
CA LYS A 243 -20.75 -46.74 26.08
C LYS A 243 -20.86 -45.21 26.01
N ILE A 244 -21.00 -44.67 24.80
CA ILE A 244 -21.26 -43.23 24.60
C ILE A 244 -22.55 -42.82 25.32
N LYS A 245 -23.62 -43.61 25.17
CA LYS A 245 -24.89 -43.35 25.84
C LYS A 245 -24.77 -43.38 27.35
N GLN A 246 -24.15 -44.42 27.91
CA GLN A 246 -23.93 -44.55 29.36
C GLN A 246 -23.15 -43.35 29.91
N GLN A 247 -22.12 -42.90 29.18
CA GLN A 247 -21.32 -41.75 29.58
C GLN A 247 -22.14 -40.46 29.57
N LEU A 248 -22.92 -40.20 28.52
CA LEU A 248 -23.80 -39.02 28.43
C LEU A 248 -24.87 -39.01 29.53
N GLU A 249 -25.49 -40.16 29.82
CA GLU A 249 -26.48 -40.29 30.88
C GLU A 249 -25.86 -40.06 32.27
N SER A 250 -24.62 -40.52 32.50
CA SER A 250 -23.87 -40.25 33.73
C SER A 250 -23.58 -38.76 33.94
N GLU A 251 -23.50 -38.00 32.84
CA GLU A 251 -23.32 -36.54 32.81
C GLU A 251 -24.66 -35.77 32.86
N ASN A 252 -25.79 -36.45 33.11
CA ASN A 252 -27.14 -35.91 33.08
C ASN A 252 -27.57 -35.33 31.71
N ILE A 253 -26.94 -35.78 30.62
CA ILE A 253 -27.30 -35.40 29.25
C ILE A 253 -28.29 -36.44 28.71
N LYS A 254 -29.58 -36.07 28.63
CA LYS A 254 -30.61 -36.93 28.03
C LYS A 254 -30.41 -37.01 26.53
N VAL A 255 -30.30 -38.22 26.00
CA VAL A 255 -30.02 -38.48 24.58
C VAL A 255 -30.79 -39.70 24.09
N LYS A 256 -31.22 -39.69 22.82
CA LYS A 256 -31.84 -40.86 22.17
C LYS A 256 -30.77 -41.65 21.39
N ASP A 257 -30.91 -42.97 21.34
CA ASP A 257 -30.01 -43.85 20.57
C ASP A 257 -29.88 -43.43 19.10
N LYS A 258 -30.99 -42.96 18.50
CA LYS A 258 -31.02 -42.45 17.13
C LYS A 258 -30.12 -41.22 16.96
N GLU A 259 -30.05 -40.33 17.94
CA GLU A 259 -29.24 -39.11 17.87
C GLU A 259 -27.74 -39.44 17.92
N ILE A 260 -27.34 -40.36 18.80
CA ILE A 260 -25.95 -40.85 18.86
C ILE A 260 -25.58 -41.51 17.55
N LYS A 261 -26.44 -42.41 17.04
CA LYS A 261 -26.23 -43.09 15.76
C LYS A 261 -26.06 -42.08 14.62
N LEU A 262 -26.94 -41.10 14.50
CA LEU A 262 -26.82 -40.06 13.45
C LEU A 262 -25.51 -39.29 13.52
N ILE A 263 -25.06 -38.92 14.72
CA ILE A 263 -23.77 -38.24 14.91
C ILE A 263 -22.62 -39.16 14.46
N LEU A 264 -22.65 -40.44 14.83
CA LEU A 264 -21.63 -41.42 14.43
C LEU A 264 -21.61 -41.64 12.91
N ASN A 265 -22.78 -41.76 12.28
CA ASN A 265 -22.89 -41.88 10.82
C ASN A 265 -22.28 -40.67 10.10
N ILE A 266 -22.58 -39.46 10.55
CA ILE A 266 -22.20 -38.23 9.83
C ILE A 266 -20.73 -37.85 10.07
N PHE A 267 -20.23 -38.00 11.30
CA PHE A 267 -18.86 -37.60 11.64
C PHE A 267 -17.83 -38.73 11.47
N TYR A 268 -18.26 -39.99 11.54
CA TYR A 268 -17.36 -41.15 11.57
C TYR A 268 -17.68 -42.21 10.50
N ASN A 269 -18.69 -41.97 9.64
CA ASN A 269 -19.10 -42.88 8.56
C ASN A 269 -19.51 -44.30 9.01
N GLU A 270 -20.07 -44.43 10.21
CA GLU A 270 -20.47 -45.71 10.78
C GLU A 270 -21.91 -46.09 10.41
N PHE A 271 -22.11 -46.56 9.18
CA PHE A 271 -23.44 -46.92 8.67
C PHE A 271 -23.81 -48.39 9.00
N ASP A 272 -23.93 -48.72 10.28
CA ASP A 272 -24.42 -50.03 10.76
C ASP A 272 -25.95 -50.08 10.92
#